data_AF-Q0RP64-F1
#
_entry.id   AF-Q0RP64-F1
#
_cell.length_a   1.000
_cell.length_b   1.000
_cell.length_c   1.000
_cell.angle_alpha   90.00
_cell.angle_beta   90.00
_cell.angle_gamma   90.00
#
_symmetry.space_group_name_H-M   'P 1'
#
loop_
_entity.id
_entity.type
_entity.pdbx_description
1 polymer ?
#
loop_
_entity_poly.entity_id
_entity_poly.type
_entity_poly.pdbx_seq_one_letter_code
_entity_poly.pdbx_strand_id
1 'polypeptide(L)'
;MGLSRPSLAVHPFRATWYQVPWWRWAIRAVAAVVAAIVILTVVTFVQVWWVGREDHRPTSDTLVVLGASQYDGRPSAVFAARLDHALELYRQGVAPNVITIGGKQPGDRYTEAEAGAAYLRRRGVPADRVIVVPEGSDTLGSLTAVAGVMNTRHWRSTVLVTDPPHSLRSRTMARDLGLDATTSPVTRGPAVHGFDTKVRYIIREGIGYRWYQLFHRASPPSATTRAV
;
A
#
# COMPACT_ATOMS: atom_id res chain seq x y z
N MET A 1 66.70 -45.57 -52.02
CA MET A 1 66.60 -45.08 -50.63
C MET A 1 66.26 -43.59 -50.69
N GLY A 2 64.98 -43.24 -50.61
CA GLY A 2 64.48 -41.86 -50.71
C GLY A 2 63.18 -41.77 -49.90
N LEU A 3 63.27 -41.21 -48.70
CA LEU A 3 62.19 -41.18 -47.72
C LEU A 3 61.13 -40.14 -48.13
N SER A 4 59.93 -40.61 -48.47
CA SER A 4 58.75 -39.76 -48.65
C SER A 4 58.30 -39.21 -47.30
N ARG A 5 58.31 -37.88 -47.13
CA ARG A 5 57.77 -37.23 -45.93
C ARG A 5 56.24 -37.21 -45.98
N PRO A 6 55.52 -37.62 -44.92
CA PRO A 6 54.07 -37.46 -44.88
C PRO A 6 53.72 -35.98 -44.67
N SER A 7 52.86 -35.44 -45.54
CA SER A 7 52.29 -34.11 -45.36
C SER A 7 51.27 -34.14 -44.21
N LEU A 8 51.62 -33.53 -43.07
CA LEU A 8 50.66 -33.28 -42.00
C LEU A 8 49.71 -32.15 -42.43
N ALA A 9 48.49 -32.52 -42.84
CA ALA A 9 47.42 -31.57 -43.04
C ALA A 9 46.98 -31.02 -41.66
N VAL A 10 47.49 -29.84 -41.31
CA VAL A 10 47.01 -29.07 -40.16
C VAL A 10 45.66 -28.46 -40.55
N HIS A 11 44.57 -29.12 -40.19
CA HIS A 11 43.25 -28.50 -40.22
C HIS A 11 43.20 -27.44 -39.10
N PRO A 12 43.03 -26.15 -39.39
CA PRO A 12 42.86 -25.17 -38.34
C PRO A 12 41.59 -25.51 -37.57
N PHE A 13 41.72 -25.78 -36.27
CA PHE A 13 40.59 -25.94 -35.36
C PHE A 13 39.86 -24.61 -35.31
N ARG A 14 38.90 -24.39 -36.22
CA ARG A 14 38.06 -23.20 -36.22
C ARG A 14 37.14 -23.30 -35.02
N ALA A 15 37.55 -22.63 -33.95
CA ALA A 15 36.76 -22.36 -32.77
C ALA A 15 35.47 -21.62 -33.16
N THR A 16 34.41 -22.35 -33.53
CA THR A 16 33.10 -21.83 -33.95
C THR A 16 32.26 -21.27 -32.80
N TRP A 17 32.80 -21.21 -31.59
CA TRP A 17 32.09 -20.81 -30.36
C TRP A 17 32.00 -19.28 -30.20
N TYR A 18 32.61 -18.50 -31.09
CA TYR A 18 32.74 -17.04 -31.00
C TYR A 18 31.87 -16.22 -31.96
N GLN A 19 30.73 -16.73 -32.44
CA GLN A 19 29.83 -15.95 -33.30
C GLN A 19 28.36 -16.01 -32.88
N VAL A 20 28.07 -16.04 -31.58
CA VAL A 20 26.76 -15.52 -31.13
C VAL A 20 26.85 -13.99 -31.17
N PRO A 21 26.19 -13.33 -32.12
CA PRO A 21 26.27 -11.88 -32.22
C PRO A 21 25.68 -11.24 -30.96
N TRP A 22 26.30 -10.16 -30.50
CA TRP A 22 25.98 -9.47 -29.24
C TRP A 22 24.48 -9.13 -29.10
N TRP A 23 23.78 -8.92 -30.21
CA TRP A 23 22.34 -8.66 -30.22
C TRP A 23 21.50 -9.82 -29.66
N ARG A 24 21.95 -11.09 -29.76
CA ARG A 24 21.25 -12.23 -29.15
C ARG A 24 21.31 -12.18 -27.63
N TRP A 25 22.44 -11.72 -27.09
CA TRP A 25 22.59 -11.48 -25.65
C TRP A 25 21.78 -10.26 -25.21
N ALA A 26 21.76 -9.19 -26.02
CA ALA A 26 20.90 -8.04 -25.77
C ALA A 26 19.41 -8.43 -25.75
N ILE A 27 18.92 -9.21 -26.72
CA ILE A 27 17.54 -9.72 -26.74
C ILE A 27 17.25 -10.58 -25.51
N ARG A 28 18.15 -11.48 -25.11
CA ARG A 28 17.98 -12.30 -23.91
C ARG A 28 17.92 -11.45 -22.64
N ALA A 29 18.78 -10.43 -22.53
CA ALA A 29 18.76 -9.50 -21.40
C ALA A 29 17.45 -8.70 -21.36
N VAL A 30 17.00 -8.16 -22.48
CA VAL A 30 15.72 -7.45 -22.59
C VAL A 30 14.56 -8.38 -22.24
N ALA A 31 14.52 -9.60 -22.78
CA ALA A 31 13.49 -10.59 -22.47
C ALA A 31 13.48 -10.97 -20.99
N ALA A 32 14.64 -11.11 -20.35
CA ALA A 32 14.76 -11.38 -18.92
C ALA A 32 14.24 -10.21 -18.07
N VAL A 33 14.56 -8.96 -18.45
CA VAL A 33 14.04 -7.76 -17.77
C VAL A 33 12.52 -7.67 -17.92
N VAL A 34 11.98 -7.90 -19.13
CA VAL A 34 10.53 -7.91 -19.39
C VAL A 34 9.86 -9.01 -18.57
N ALA A 35 10.41 -10.23 -18.55
CA ALA A 35 9.89 -11.33 -17.75
C ALA A 35 9.90 -11.01 -16.25
N ALA A 36 10.96 -10.40 -15.73
CA ALA A 36 11.05 -9.96 -14.34
C ALA A 36 9.97 -8.91 -14.00
N ILE A 37 9.74 -7.93 -14.88
CA ILE A 37 8.66 -6.94 -14.72
C ILE A 37 7.29 -7.62 -14.72
N VAL A 38 7.03 -8.54 -15.64
CA VAL A 38 5.76 -9.28 -15.71
C VAL A 38 5.55 -10.10 -14.42
N ILE A 39 6.55 -10.85 -13.96
CA ILE A 39 6.49 -11.62 -12.72
C ILE A 39 6.21 -10.70 -11.53
N LEU A 40 6.91 -9.56 -11.43
CA LEU A 40 6.71 -8.59 -10.34
C LEU A 40 5.27 -8.06 -10.32
N THR A 41 4.71 -7.73 -11.49
CA THR A 41 3.33 -7.27 -11.63
C THR A 41 2.35 -8.36 -11.21
N VAL A 42 2.53 -9.60 -11.69
CA VAL A 42 1.66 -10.74 -11.34
C VAL A 42 1.70 -11.02 -9.83
N VAL A 43 2.89 -11.06 -9.23
CA VAL A 43 3.04 -11.26 -7.78
C VAL A 43 2.35 -10.15 -6.99
N THR A 44 2.55 -8.89 -7.39
CA THR A 44 1.89 -7.74 -6.74
C THR A 44 0.36 -7.86 -6.84
N PHE A 45 -0.14 -8.23 -8.01
CA PHE A 45 -1.58 -8.41 -8.23
C PHE A 45 -2.14 -9.51 -7.32
N VAL A 46 -1.46 -10.66 -7.22
CA VAL A 46 -1.86 -11.77 -6.34
C VAL A 46 -1.84 -11.34 -4.87
N GLN A 47 -0.81 -10.61 -4.43
CA GLN A 47 -0.73 -10.10 -3.06
C GLN A 47 -1.86 -9.13 -2.73
N VAL A 48 -2.14 -8.18 -3.64
CA VAL A 48 -3.24 -7.22 -3.50
C VAL A 48 -4.58 -7.95 -3.44
N TRP A 49 -4.78 -8.94 -4.30
CA TRP A 49 -5.99 -9.75 -4.35
C TRP A 49 -6.22 -10.54 -3.07
N TRP A 50 -5.17 -11.17 -2.54
CA TRP A 50 -5.24 -11.96 -1.30
C TRP A 50 -5.54 -11.06 -0.10
N VAL A 51 -4.75 -10.00 0.10
CA VAL A 51 -4.89 -9.09 1.25
C VAL A 51 -6.16 -8.25 1.15
N GLY A 52 -6.61 -7.91 -0.05
CA GLY A 52 -7.88 -7.20 -0.26
C GLY A 52 -9.12 -8.02 0.11
N ARG A 53 -8.98 -9.34 0.33
CA ARG A 53 -10.08 -10.23 0.77
C ARG A 53 -9.98 -10.66 2.22
N GLU A 54 -8.87 -10.33 2.86
CA GLU A 54 -8.67 -10.56 4.27
C GLU A 54 -9.47 -9.51 5.07
N ASP A 55 -10.65 -9.91 5.56
CA ASP A 55 -11.45 -9.14 6.49
C ASP A 55 -11.18 -9.60 7.93
N HIS A 56 -10.11 -9.07 8.52
CA HIS A 56 -9.74 -9.38 9.89
C HIS A 56 -10.49 -8.47 10.86
N ARG A 57 -11.15 -9.07 11.86
CA ARG A 57 -11.88 -8.36 12.91
C ARG A 57 -11.42 -8.73 14.33
N PRO A 58 -10.10 -8.71 14.63
CA PRO A 58 -9.63 -8.99 15.98
C PRO A 58 -10.03 -7.87 16.94
N THR A 59 -10.23 -8.21 18.21
CA THR A 59 -10.32 -7.19 19.26
C THR A 59 -9.06 -6.33 19.24
N SER A 60 -9.24 -5.02 19.03
CA SER A 60 -8.15 -4.07 18.84
C SER A 60 -8.38 -2.80 19.67
N ASP A 61 -7.34 -2.01 19.90
CA ASP A 61 -7.45 -0.75 20.64
C ASP A 61 -8.21 0.32 19.84
N THR A 62 -8.04 0.29 18.51
CA THR A 62 -8.55 1.31 17.59
C THR A 62 -9.02 0.75 16.25
N LEU A 63 -9.98 1.44 15.64
CA LEU A 63 -10.24 1.39 14.20
C LEU A 63 -9.60 2.64 13.57
N VAL A 64 -8.76 2.50 12.55
CA VAL A 64 -8.20 3.65 11.81
C VAL A 64 -8.85 3.70 10.43
N VAL A 65 -9.62 4.75 10.18
CA VAL A 65 -10.33 4.94 8.90
C VAL A 65 -9.49 5.81 7.99
N LEU A 66 -8.98 5.20 6.91
CA LEU A 66 -8.18 5.91 5.92
C LEU A 66 -9.05 6.89 5.12
N GLY A 67 -8.56 8.13 4.99
CA GLY A 67 -9.14 9.17 4.16
C GLY A 67 -9.20 8.83 2.66
N ALA A 68 -10.02 9.56 1.92
CA ALA A 68 -10.17 9.38 0.48
C ALA A 68 -10.49 10.71 -0.23
N SER A 69 -11.65 11.28 0.05
CA SER A 69 -12.02 12.64 -0.38
C SER A 69 -13.25 13.13 0.39
N GLN A 70 -13.34 14.45 0.54
CA GLN A 70 -14.47 15.14 1.16
C GLN A 70 -14.86 16.37 0.32
N TYR A 71 -16.13 16.76 0.40
CA TYR A 71 -16.71 17.94 -0.22
C TYR A 71 -17.29 18.83 0.87
N ASP A 72 -16.48 19.78 1.33
CA ASP A 72 -16.90 20.79 2.29
C ASP A 72 -17.50 20.20 3.60
N GLY A 73 -16.78 19.26 4.20
CA GLY A 73 -17.20 18.55 5.41
C GLY A 73 -18.13 17.38 5.17
N ARG A 74 -18.48 17.09 3.90
CA ARG A 74 -19.26 15.90 3.50
C ARG A 74 -18.33 14.84 2.90
N PRO A 75 -18.21 13.65 3.51
CA PRO A 75 -17.45 12.55 2.90
C PRO A 75 -17.94 12.22 1.50
N SER A 76 -17.02 11.94 0.57
CA SER A 76 -17.38 11.38 -0.74
C SER A 76 -18.00 9.99 -0.60
N ALA A 77 -18.60 9.45 -1.66
CA ALA A 77 -19.21 8.12 -1.59
C ALA A 77 -18.22 6.99 -1.23
N VAL A 78 -16.95 7.11 -1.64
CA VAL A 78 -15.90 6.16 -1.23
C VAL A 78 -15.60 6.32 0.26
N PHE A 79 -15.42 7.56 0.72
CA PHE A 79 -15.09 7.81 2.12
C PHE A 79 -16.25 7.45 3.06
N ALA A 80 -17.49 7.75 2.67
CA ALA A 80 -18.70 7.35 3.37
C ALA A 80 -18.81 5.83 3.52
N ALA A 81 -18.51 5.06 2.47
CA ALA A 81 -18.52 3.59 2.55
C ALA A 81 -17.51 3.06 3.60
N ARG A 82 -16.31 3.67 3.68
CA ARG A 82 -15.31 3.33 4.71
C ARG A 82 -15.80 3.71 6.11
N LEU A 83 -16.41 4.87 6.26
CA LEU A 83 -16.95 5.33 7.55
C LEU A 83 -18.14 4.48 8.02
N ASP A 84 -19.00 4.05 7.10
CA ASP A 84 -20.11 3.14 7.40
C ASP A 84 -19.59 1.76 7.83
N HIS A 85 -18.55 1.24 7.18
CA HIS A 85 -17.89 0.01 7.59
C HIS A 85 -17.22 0.12 8.96
N ALA A 86 -16.54 1.24 9.23
CA ALA A 86 -15.96 1.51 10.54
C ALA A 86 -17.04 1.60 11.64
N LEU A 87 -18.19 2.19 11.32
CA LEU A 87 -19.34 2.25 12.22
C LEU A 87 -19.90 0.85 12.52
N GLU A 88 -19.96 -0.05 11.53
CA GLU A 88 -20.34 -1.45 11.74
C GLU A 88 -19.39 -2.14 12.71
N LEU A 89 -18.08 -2.07 12.44
CA LEU A 89 -17.05 -2.69 13.29
C LEU A 89 -17.06 -2.12 14.72
N TYR A 90 -17.27 -0.81 14.86
CA TYR A 90 -17.40 -0.15 16.16
C TYR A 90 -18.59 -0.71 16.95
N ARG A 91 -19.75 -0.85 16.29
CA ARG A 91 -20.97 -1.42 16.91
C ARG A 91 -20.84 -2.91 17.23
N GLN A 92 -20.01 -3.64 16.48
CA GLN A 92 -19.66 -5.03 16.75
C GLN A 92 -18.64 -5.18 17.89
N GLY A 93 -18.12 -4.07 18.45
CA GLY A 93 -17.16 -4.10 19.54
C GLY A 93 -15.74 -4.49 19.11
N VAL A 94 -15.40 -4.38 17.82
CA VAL A 94 -14.06 -4.72 17.30
C VAL A 94 -13.00 -3.83 17.93
N ALA A 95 -13.28 -2.54 18.11
CA ALA A 95 -12.45 -1.65 18.90
C ALA A 95 -13.30 -0.55 19.58
N PRO A 96 -12.88 -0.08 20.76
CA PRO A 96 -13.60 0.94 21.51
C PRO A 96 -13.37 2.37 21.02
N ASN A 97 -12.39 2.60 20.14
CA ASN A 97 -12.01 3.92 19.63
C ASN A 97 -11.92 3.93 18.11
N VAL A 98 -12.30 5.04 17.48
CA VAL A 98 -12.18 5.24 16.03
C VAL A 98 -11.32 6.46 15.75
N ILE A 99 -10.28 6.28 14.95
CA ILE A 99 -9.39 7.34 14.48
C ILE A 99 -9.74 7.62 13.02
N THR A 100 -10.11 8.86 12.71
CA THR A 100 -10.31 9.33 11.34
C THR A 100 -9.11 10.17 10.92
N ILE A 101 -8.52 9.83 9.78
CA ILE A 101 -7.24 10.42 9.34
C ILE A 101 -7.39 11.09 7.98
N GLY A 102 -6.49 12.03 7.70
CA GLY A 102 -6.35 12.67 6.40
C GLY A 102 -6.47 14.19 6.50
N GLY A 103 -5.54 14.88 5.85
CA GLY A 103 -5.48 16.34 5.84
C GLY A 103 -6.47 17.01 4.90
N LYS A 104 -6.09 18.22 4.47
CA LYS A 104 -6.87 19.06 3.56
C LYS A 104 -5.99 19.64 2.48
N GLN A 105 -6.58 20.04 1.35
CA GLN A 105 -5.87 20.79 0.32
C GLN A 105 -5.86 22.28 0.62
N PRO A 106 -4.91 23.06 0.06
CA PRO A 106 -4.96 24.52 0.15
C PRO A 106 -6.31 25.07 -0.34
N GLY A 107 -6.98 25.85 0.50
CA GLY A 107 -8.32 26.39 0.22
C GLY A 107 -9.49 25.60 0.82
N ASP A 108 -9.26 24.37 1.27
CA ASP A 108 -10.30 23.58 1.93
C ASP A 108 -10.61 24.11 3.34
N ARG A 109 -11.91 24.13 3.66
CA ARG A 109 -12.40 24.51 5.00
C ARG A 109 -12.26 23.38 6.01
N TYR A 110 -12.36 22.14 5.56
CA TYR A 110 -12.36 20.94 6.39
C TYR A 110 -11.28 19.97 5.93
N THR A 111 -10.72 19.24 6.87
CA THR A 111 -9.91 18.04 6.61
C THR A 111 -10.80 16.82 6.40
N GLU A 112 -10.25 15.79 5.76
CA GLU A 112 -10.91 14.49 5.66
C GLU A 112 -11.15 13.89 7.06
N ALA A 113 -10.18 14.03 7.96
CA ALA A 113 -10.31 13.61 9.35
C ALA A 113 -11.52 14.26 10.04
N GLU A 114 -11.67 15.58 9.96
CA GLU A 114 -12.79 16.30 10.57
C GLU A 114 -14.14 15.90 9.95
N ALA A 115 -14.19 15.79 8.62
CA ALA A 115 -15.40 15.37 7.90
C ALA A 115 -15.84 13.95 8.32
N GLY A 116 -14.88 13.02 8.45
CA GLY A 116 -15.11 11.66 8.91
C GLY A 116 -15.58 11.61 10.36
N ALA A 117 -14.95 12.36 11.25
CA ALA A 117 -15.34 12.39 12.65
C ALA A 117 -16.75 12.95 12.85
N ALA A 118 -17.07 14.04 12.15
CA ALA A 118 -18.41 14.61 12.18
C ALA A 118 -19.46 13.63 11.64
N TYR A 119 -19.12 12.85 10.60
CA TYR A 119 -19.97 11.81 10.03
C TYR A 119 -20.29 10.68 11.01
N LEU A 120 -19.28 10.19 11.75
CA LEU A 120 -19.44 9.13 12.76
C LEU A 120 -20.21 9.62 13.98
N ARG A 121 -19.90 10.83 14.48
CA ARG A 121 -20.60 11.44 15.62
C ARG A 121 -22.09 11.62 15.34
N ARG A 122 -22.45 12.12 14.15
CA ARG A 122 -23.86 12.24 13.71
C ARG A 122 -24.60 10.89 13.67
N ARG A 123 -23.88 9.77 13.60
CA ARG A 123 -24.44 8.40 13.58
C ARG A 123 -24.35 7.68 14.93
N GLY A 124 -24.07 8.41 16.00
CA GLY A 124 -24.15 7.92 17.37
C GLY A 124 -22.84 7.37 17.95
N VAL A 125 -21.70 7.55 17.29
CA VAL A 125 -20.41 7.27 17.94
C VAL A 125 -20.11 8.41 18.92
N PRO A 126 -19.87 8.14 20.22
CA PRO A 126 -19.58 9.17 21.21
C PRO A 126 -18.34 10.01 20.82
N ALA A 127 -18.38 11.31 21.11
CA ALA A 127 -17.34 12.23 20.68
C ALA A 127 -15.96 11.93 21.27
N ASP A 128 -15.92 11.42 22.50
CA ASP A 128 -14.72 10.96 23.22
C ASP A 128 -14.10 9.68 22.62
N ARG A 129 -14.88 8.95 21.80
CA ARG A 129 -14.43 7.74 21.10
C ARG A 129 -13.98 7.98 19.67
N VAL A 130 -14.11 9.22 19.18
CA VAL A 130 -13.69 9.60 17.82
C VAL A 130 -12.52 10.57 17.87
N ILE A 131 -11.33 10.06 17.51
CA ILE A 131 -10.07 10.80 17.49
C ILE A 131 -9.85 11.33 16.08
N VAL A 132 -9.57 12.63 15.98
CA VAL A 132 -9.30 13.32 14.72
C VAL A 132 -7.80 13.46 14.56
N VAL A 133 -7.24 12.98 13.45
CA VAL A 133 -5.83 13.14 13.07
C VAL A 133 -5.79 13.88 11.72
N PRO A 134 -5.83 15.22 11.73
CA PRO A 134 -5.91 16.05 10.53
C PRO A 134 -4.60 16.16 9.75
N GLU A 135 -3.56 15.42 10.14
CA GLU A 135 -2.24 15.47 9.53
C GLU A 135 -2.08 14.47 8.36
N GLY A 136 -1.21 14.86 7.42
CA GLY A 136 -0.77 14.03 6.30
C GLY A 136 -1.44 14.40 4.97
N SER A 137 -0.59 14.63 3.97
CA SER A 137 -0.95 14.81 2.56
C SER A 137 -0.83 13.51 1.75
N ASP A 138 -0.27 12.46 2.36
CA ASP A 138 -0.16 11.13 1.80
C ASP A 138 -0.37 10.05 2.89
N THR A 139 -0.46 8.79 2.46
CA THR A 139 -0.71 7.65 3.35
C THR A 139 0.36 7.49 4.44
N LEU A 140 1.64 7.72 4.12
CA LEU A 140 2.73 7.50 5.07
C LEU A 140 2.74 8.58 6.14
N GLY A 141 2.57 9.85 5.75
CA GLY A 141 2.43 10.98 6.65
C GLY A 141 1.26 10.82 7.61
N SER A 142 0.08 10.46 7.10
CA SER A 142 -1.09 10.22 7.96
C SER A 142 -0.87 9.04 8.93
N LEU A 143 -0.28 7.93 8.47
CA LEU A 143 0.00 6.80 9.35
C LEU A 143 1.09 7.11 10.39
N THR A 144 2.05 7.98 10.06
CA THR A 144 3.08 8.44 11.00
C THR A 144 2.45 9.27 12.13
N ALA A 145 1.52 10.16 11.78
CA ALA A 145 0.75 10.92 12.77
C ALA A 145 -0.09 10.00 13.66
N VAL A 146 -0.77 9.01 13.08
CA VAL A 146 -1.50 7.97 13.85
C VAL A 146 -0.57 7.23 14.80
N ALA A 147 0.62 6.82 14.36
CA ALA A 147 1.57 6.11 15.21
C ALA A 147 1.99 6.94 16.42
N GLY A 148 2.24 8.24 16.24
CA GLY A 148 2.49 9.17 17.35
C GLY A 148 1.32 9.24 18.34
N VAL A 149 0.11 9.41 17.80
CA VAL A 149 -1.15 9.49 18.59
C VAL A 149 -1.43 8.21 19.38
N MET A 150 -1.19 7.04 18.78
CA MET A 150 -1.35 5.74 19.44
C MET A 150 -0.28 5.52 20.50
N ASN A 151 0.97 5.90 20.23
CA ASN A 151 2.07 5.78 21.19
C ASN A 151 1.82 6.60 22.46
N THR A 152 1.36 7.85 22.33
CA THR A 152 0.99 8.71 23.48
C THR A 152 -0.14 8.12 24.32
N ARG A 153 -1.02 7.31 23.72
CA ARG A 153 -2.14 6.66 24.41
C ARG A 153 -1.85 5.21 24.83
N HIS A 154 -0.62 4.74 24.61
CA HIS A 154 -0.22 3.36 24.84
C HIS A 154 -1.08 2.31 24.09
N TRP A 155 -1.64 2.69 22.94
CA TRP A 155 -2.34 1.78 22.03
C TRP A 155 -1.35 1.15 21.06
N ARG A 156 -1.56 -0.13 20.73
CA ARG A 156 -0.65 -0.87 19.82
C ARG A 156 -1.40 -1.53 18.67
N SER A 157 -2.60 -2.03 18.92
CA SER A 157 -3.39 -2.81 17.96
C SER A 157 -4.38 -1.94 17.21
N THR A 158 -4.50 -2.15 15.90
CA THR A 158 -5.43 -1.40 15.06
C THR A 158 -5.98 -2.20 13.89
N VAL A 159 -7.25 -1.96 13.56
CA VAL A 159 -7.85 -2.40 12.31
C VAL A 159 -7.92 -1.21 11.35
N LEU A 160 -7.20 -1.31 10.23
CA LEU A 160 -7.24 -0.33 9.16
C LEU A 160 -8.48 -0.55 8.30
N VAL A 161 -9.35 0.45 8.26
CA VAL A 161 -10.55 0.48 7.41
C VAL A 161 -10.23 1.25 6.13
N THR A 162 -10.21 0.53 5.01
CA THR A 162 -9.80 1.08 3.70
C THR A 162 -10.41 0.30 2.53
N ASP A 163 -9.95 0.54 1.30
CA ASP A 163 -10.41 -0.21 0.12
C ASP A 163 -9.51 -1.44 -0.14
N PRO A 164 -10.05 -2.54 -0.73
CA PRO A 164 -9.30 -3.78 -0.95
C PRO A 164 -7.92 -3.59 -1.61
N PRO A 165 -7.78 -2.79 -2.69
CA PRO A 165 -6.47 -2.61 -3.31
C PRO A 165 -5.46 -1.85 -2.45
N HIS A 166 -5.94 -1.04 -1.50
CA HIS A 166 -5.14 -0.18 -0.64
C HIS A 166 -4.70 -0.88 0.66
N SER A 167 -5.33 -2.00 1.02
CA SER A 167 -5.03 -2.77 2.23
C SER A 167 -3.57 -3.21 2.33
N LEU A 168 -2.96 -3.68 1.24
CA LEU A 168 -1.57 -4.17 1.27
C LEU A 168 -0.60 -3.04 1.66
N ARG A 169 -0.64 -1.92 0.93
CA ARG A 169 0.28 -0.80 1.13
C ARG A 169 0.10 -0.15 2.50
N SER A 170 -1.14 0.13 2.88
CA SER A 170 -1.46 0.75 4.17
C SER A 170 -1.04 -0.12 5.34
N ARG A 171 -1.32 -1.44 5.29
CA ARG A 171 -0.90 -2.39 6.33
C ARG A 171 0.61 -2.51 6.46
N THR A 172 1.33 -2.58 5.33
CA THR A 172 2.80 -2.63 5.37
C THR A 172 3.37 -1.36 6.01
N MET A 173 2.92 -0.18 5.59
CA MET A 173 3.37 1.10 6.16
C MET A 173 3.09 1.19 7.67
N ALA A 174 1.87 0.81 8.10
CA ALA A 174 1.50 0.84 9.52
C ALA A 174 2.36 -0.11 10.37
N ARG A 175 2.64 -1.33 9.87
CA ARG A 175 3.51 -2.29 10.56
C ARG A 175 4.96 -1.85 10.62
N ASP A 176 5.48 -1.26 9.55
CA ASP A 176 6.84 -0.71 9.53
C ASP A 176 6.97 0.50 10.50
N LEU A 177 5.86 1.17 10.85
CA LEU A 177 5.77 2.19 11.90
C LEU A 177 5.57 1.62 13.32
N GLY A 178 5.59 0.29 13.49
CA GLY A 178 5.49 -0.38 14.79
C GLY A 178 4.07 -0.63 15.30
N LEU A 179 3.04 -0.41 14.47
CA LEU A 179 1.65 -0.73 14.81
C LEU A 179 1.34 -2.20 14.55
N ASP A 180 0.61 -2.85 15.45
CA ASP A 180 0.01 -4.16 15.20
C ASP A 180 -1.25 -3.98 14.36
N ALA A 181 -1.02 -3.79 13.05
CA ALA A 181 -2.06 -3.44 12.10
C ALA A 181 -2.60 -4.66 11.35
N THR A 182 -3.92 -4.78 11.37
CA THR A 182 -4.70 -5.65 10.47
C THR A 182 -5.57 -4.78 9.55
N THR A 183 -6.24 -5.39 8.57
CA THR A 183 -7.08 -4.68 7.59
C THR A 183 -8.47 -5.27 7.57
N SER A 184 -9.47 -4.39 7.48
CA SER A 184 -10.85 -4.75 7.23
C SER A 184 -11.35 -3.88 6.06
N PRO A 185 -11.18 -4.37 4.81
CA PRO A 185 -11.49 -3.59 3.62
C PRO A 185 -12.99 -3.49 3.38
N VAL A 186 -13.44 -2.37 2.80
CA VAL A 186 -14.84 -2.23 2.39
C VAL A 186 -15.21 -3.24 1.31
N THR A 187 -16.36 -3.88 1.47
CA THR A 187 -16.90 -4.86 0.53
C THR A 187 -17.94 -4.26 -0.43
N ARG A 188 -18.38 -3.03 -0.18
CA ARG A 188 -19.42 -2.30 -0.93
C ARG A 188 -18.99 -0.85 -1.19
N GLY A 189 -19.49 -0.25 -2.27
CA GLY A 189 -19.24 1.16 -2.61
C GLY A 189 -18.57 1.36 -3.97
N PRO A 190 -18.47 2.61 -4.45
CA PRO A 190 -18.01 2.90 -5.81
C PRO A 190 -16.55 2.47 -6.09
N ALA A 191 -15.71 2.37 -5.05
CA ALA A 191 -14.34 1.85 -5.19
C ALA A 191 -14.29 0.36 -5.58
N VAL A 192 -15.38 -0.39 -5.39
CA VAL A 192 -15.47 -1.82 -5.73
C VAL A 192 -16.38 -2.10 -6.94
N HIS A 193 -16.88 -1.07 -7.63
CA HIS A 193 -17.72 -1.20 -8.83
C HIS A 193 -16.98 -0.72 -10.10
N GLY A 194 -17.03 -1.53 -11.17
CA GLY A 194 -16.39 -1.24 -12.47
C GLY A 194 -15.02 -1.92 -12.65
N PHE A 195 -14.83 -2.63 -13.77
CA PHE A 195 -13.58 -3.33 -14.08
C PHE A 195 -12.41 -2.35 -14.33
N ASP A 196 -12.64 -1.29 -15.09
CA ASP A 196 -11.60 -0.30 -15.43
C ASP A 196 -11.12 0.50 -14.21
N THR A 197 -12.06 0.89 -13.34
CA THR A 197 -11.76 1.57 -12.08
C THR A 197 -10.92 0.68 -11.16
N LYS A 198 -11.23 -0.62 -11.09
CA LYS A 198 -10.44 -1.60 -10.32
C LYS A 198 -9.03 -1.76 -10.86
N VAL A 199 -8.88 -1.95 -12.16
CA VAL A 199 -7.55 -2.15 -12.78
C VAL A 199 -6.67 -0.92 -12.55
N ARG A 200 -7.20 0.28 -12.81
CA ARG A 200 -6.45 1.53 -12.58
C ARG A 200 -6.08 1.70 -11.10
N TYR A 201 -6.99 1.38 -10.19
CA TYR A 201 -6.74 1.50 -8.76
C TYR A 201 -5.67 0.49 -8.29
N ILE A 202 -5.74 -0.76 -8.73
CA ILE A 202 -4.72 -1.78 -8.44
C ILE A 202 -3.36 -1.38 -8.99
N ILE A 203 -3.29 -0.85 -10.22
CA ILE A 203 -2.03 -0.35 -10.80
C ILE A 203 -1.46 0.78 -9.94
N ARG A 204 -2.29 1.78 -9.58
CA ARG A 204 -1.86 2.90 -8.74
C ARG A 204 -1.33 2.43 -7.39
N GLU A 205 -2.03 1.52 -6.73
CA GLU A 205 -1.62 1.00 -5.41
C GLU A 205 -0.40 0.07 -5.52
N GLY A 206 -0.29 -0.71 -6.59
CA GLY A 206 0.89 -1.53 -6.88
C GLY A 206 2.13 -0.69 -7.08
N ILE A 207 2.05 0.37 -7.89
CA ILE A 207 3.15 1.34 -8.10
C ILE A 207 3.52 2.00 -6.77
N GLY A 208 2.53 2.51 -6.03
CA GLY A 208 2.77 3.15 -4.73
C GLY A 208 3.41 2.20 -3.71
N TYR A 209 3.04 0.93 -3.72
CA TYR A 209 3.62 -0.08 -2.83
C TYR A 209 5.08 -0.35 -3.17
N ARG A 210 5.39 -0.53 -4.47
CA ARG A 210 6.78 -0.74 -4.91
C ARG A 210 7.64 0.49 -4.68
N TRP A 211 7.11 1.68 -4.91
CA TRP A 211 7.79 2.94 -4.58
C TRP A 211 8.14 3.01 -3.09
N TYR A 212 7.19 2.69 -2.21
CA TYR A 212 7.44 2.65 -0.77
C TYR A 212 8.54 1.65 -0.39
N GLN A 213 8.50 0.42 -0.95
CA GLN A 213 9.51 -0.59 -0.69
C GLN A 213 10.92 -0.15 -1.09
N LEU A 214 11.04 0.51 -2.25
CA LEU A 214 12.34 0.89 -2.81
C LEU A 214 12.94 2.12 -2.10
N PHE A 215 12.12 3.12 -1.77
CA PHE A 215 12.63 4.44 -1.38
C PHE A 215 12.40 4.81 0.10
N HIS A 216 11.39 4.26 0.75
CA HIS A 216 11.01 4.67 2.11
C HIS A 216 11.30 3.59 3.15
N ARG A 217 11.07 2.32 2.83
CA ARG A 217 11.43 1.22 3.73
C ARG A 217 12.95 1.12 3.93
N ALA A 218 13.72 1.46 2.90
CA ALA A 218 15.19 1.50 2.95
C ALA A 218 15.74 2.73 3.70
N SER A 219 14.90 3.73 3.97
CA SER A 219 15.26 4.99 4.63
C SER A 219 14.22 5.27 5.73
N PRO A 220 14.26 4.55 6.87
CA PRO A 220 13.33 4.81 7.95
C PRO A 220 13.40 6.30 8.33
N PRO A 221 12.26 6.98 8.55
CA PRO A 221 12.27 8.37 8.98
C PRO A 221 13.13 8.45 10.23
N SER A 222 14.22 9.20 10.15
CA SER A 222 15.13 9.40 11.26
C SER A 222 14.30 9.86 12.45
N ALA A 223 14.46 9.18 13.58
CA ALA A 223 13.93 9.58 14.89
C ALA A 223 14.61 10.88 15.34
N THR A 224 14.40 11.95 14.59
CA THR A 224 14.99 13.27 14.80
C THR A 224 13.87 14.29 14.66
N THR A 225 12.91 14.21 15.56
CA THR A 225 12.29 15.42 16.10
C THR A 225 12.57 15.37 17.60
N ARG A 226 13.56 16.16 18.01
CA ARG A 226 13.85 16.41 19.42
C ARG A 226 12.58 16.88 20.09
N ALA A 227 12.30 16.31 21.26
CA ALA A 227 11.43 16.94 22.23
C ALA A 227 11.92 18.39 22.44
N VAL A 228 11.04 19.35 22.15
CA VAL A 228 11.04 20.70 22.70
C VAL A 228 9.59 21.06 22.95
#